data_AF-A0A7K0J878-F1
#
_entry.id   AF-A0A7K0J878-F1
#
_cell.length_a   1.000
_cell.length_b   1.000
_cell.length_c   1.000
_cell.angle_alpha   90.00
_cell.angle_beta   90.00
_cell.angle_gamma   90.00
#
_symmetry.space_group_name_H-M   'P 1'
#
loop_
_entity.id
_entity.type
_entity.pdbx_description
1 polymer ?
#
loop_
_entity_poly.entity_id
_entity_poly.type
_entity_poly.pdbx_seq_one_letter_code
_entity_poly.pdbx_strand_id
1 'polypeptide(L)' 'MPESQAFALQSTSEIFKNKFDSALLRHDAWWLVFIAVLIGLGASILAAMAIWCVVNQHGKFTGHWKWVKYGISVSMECAR' A
#
# COMPACT_ATOMS: atom_id res chain seq x y z
N MET A 1 -10.15 9.56 -34.08
CA MET A 1 -10.46 8.26 -33.44
C MET A 1 -10.11 8.20 -31.91
N PRO A 2 -10.35 9.22 -31.06
CA PRO A 2 -10.10 9.10 -29.60
C PRO A 2 -11.34 8.80 -28.72
N GLU A 3 -12.57 8.97 -29.22
CA GLU A 3 -13.78 8.92 -28.38
C GLU A 3 -14.21 7.50 -27.97
N SER A 4 -13.89 6.48 -28.77
CA SER A 4 -14.25 5.09 -28.48
C SER A 4 -13.47 4.45 -27.32
N GLN A 5 -12.27 4.97 -27.01
CA GLN A 5 -11.41 4.42 -25.96
C GLN A 5 -11.82 4.90 -24.55
N ALA A 6 -12.40 6.10 -24.43
CA ALA A 6 -12.84 6.68 -23.17
C ALA A 6 -14.07 5.96 -22.59
N PHE A 7 -15.03 5.59 -23.44
CA PHE A 7 -16.25 4.91 -23.03
C PHE A 7 -15.99 3.47 -22.55
N ALA A 8 -15.03 2.76 -23.18
CA ALA A 8 -14.63 1.41 -22.76
C ALA A 8 -13.94 1.40 -21.38
N LEU A 9 -13.15 2.43 -21.07
CA LEU A 9 -12.50 2.62 -19.77
C LEU A 9 -13.51 2.98 -18.66
N GLN A 10 -14.49 3.85 -18.98
CA GLN A 10 -15.59 4.16 -18.06
C GLN A 10 -16.42 2.91 -17.77
N SER A 11 -16.77 2.13 -18.80
CA SER A 11 -17.55 0.89 -18.66
C SER A 11 -16.85 -0.14 -17.78
N THR A 12 -15.54 -0.31 -17.93
CA THR A 12 -14.76 -1.24 -17.09
C THR A 12 -14.65 -0.74 -15.65
N SER A 13 -14.48 0.56 -15.42
CA SER A 13 -14.41 1.13 -14.06
C SER A 13 -15.72 0.97 -13.30
N GLU A 14 -16.87 1.14 -13.97
CA GLU A 14 -18.20 0.98 -13.38
C GLU A 14 -18.50 -0.50 -13.07
N ILE A 15 -18.11 -1.42 -13.96
CA ILE A 15 -18.21 -2.87 -13.70
C ILE A 15 -17.33 -3.27 -12.51
N PHE A 16 -16.13 -2.71 -12.42
CA PHE A 16 -15.21 -2.97 -11.31
C PHE A 16 -15.77 -2.42 -9.99
N LYS A 17 -16.31 -1.19 -9.99
CA LYS A 17 -17.02 -0.59 -8.86
C LYS A 17 -18.16 -1.47 -8.39
N ASN A 18 -19.05 -1.90 -9.28
CA ASN A 18 -20.20 -2.72 -8.91
C ASN A 18 -19.79 -4.10 -8.33
N LYS A 19 -18.73 -4.71 -8.87
CA LYS A 19 -18.17 -5.95 -8.32
C LYS A 19 -17.50 -5.73 -6.97
N PHE A 20 -16.75 -4.64 -6.80
CA PHE A 20 -16.14 -4.27 -5.54
C PHE A 20 -17.19 -3.94 -4.50
N ASP A 21 -18.19 -3.11 -4.81
CA ASP A 21 -19.32 -2.81 -3.93
C ASP A 21 -20.06 -4.08 -3.51
N SER A 22 -20.30 -5.01 -4.45
CA SER A 22 -20.94 -6.29 -4.13
C SER A 22 -20.08 -7.19 -3.23
N ALA A 23 -18.75 -7.18 -3.42
CA ALA A 23 -17.82 -7.93 -2.58
C ALA A 23 -17.63 -7.26 -1.20
N LEU A 24 -17.66 -5.94 -1.16
CA LEU A 24 -17.51 -5.09 0.00
C LEU A 24 -18.77 -5.07 0.87
N LEU A 25 -19.95 -5.24 0.28
CA LEU A 25 -21.21 -5.53 0.99
C LEU A 25 -21.28 -6.95 1.55
N ARG A 26 -20.51 -7.90 0.98
CA ARG A 26 -20.50 -9.32 1.39
C ARG A 26 -19.49 -9.59 2.51
N HIS A 27 -18.41 -8.81 2.57
CA HIS A 27 -17.43 -8.83 3.65
C HIS A 27 -17.75 -7.70 4.61
N ASP A 28 -18.23 -8.01 5.82
CA ASP A 28 -18.59 -7.03 6.85
C ASP A 28 -17.59 -5.86 6.89
N ALA A 29 -18.10 -4.62 6.92
CA ALA A 29 -17.30 -3.39 6.91
C ALA A 29 -16.15 -3.40 7.95
N TRP A 30 -16.25 -4.23 8.98
CA TRP A 30 -15.22 -4.52 9.97
C TRP A 30 -13.90 -5.06 9.39
N TRP A 31 -13.94 -5.87 8.33
CA TRP A 31 -12.73 -6.40 7.70
C TRP A 31 -11.88 -5.28 7.10
N LEU A 32 -12.51 -4.29 6.48
CA LEU A 32 -11.82 -3.12 5.96
C LEU A 32 -11.20 -2.28 7.07
N VAL A 33 -11.91 -2.11 8.18
CA VAL A 33 -11.38 -1.42 9.36
C VAL A 33 -10.13 -2.14 9.88
N PHE A 34 -10.17 -3.46 9.98
CA PHE A 34 -9.03 -4.27 10.40
C PHE A 34 -7.82 -4.09 9.47
N ILE A 35 -8.01 -4.14 8.14
CA ILE A 35 -6.94 -3.90 7.17
C ILE A 35 -6.39 -2.47 7.26
N ALA A 36 -7.26 -1.47 7.39
CA ALA A 36 -6.85 -0.08 7.54
C ALA A 36 -5.98 0.13 8.80
N VAL A 37 -6.35 -0.51 9.91
CA VAL A 37 -5.55 -0.49 11.15
C VAL A 37 -4.19 -1.17 10.96
N LEU A 38 -4.13 -2.33 10.28
CA LEU A 38 -2.85 -3.01 10.00
C LEU A 38 -1.91 -2.16 9.14
N ILE A 39 -2.45 -1.50 8.11
CA ILE A 39 -1.68 -0.60 7.25
C ILE A 39 -1.22 0.63 8.05
N GLY A 40 -2.10 1.21 8.88
CA GLY A 40 -1.77 2.35 9.73
C GLY A 40 -0.65 2.03 10.73
N LEU A 41 -0.72 0.87 11.39
CA LEU A 41 0.33 0.37 12.28
C LEU A 41 1.64 0.19 11.52
N GLY A 42 1.62 -0.49 10.37
CA GLY A 42 2.80 -0.65 9.52
C GLY A 42 3.43 0.70 9.13
N ALA A 43 2.63 1.63 8.64
CA ALA A 43 3.09 2.96 8.24
C ALA A 43 3.71 3.76 9.40
N SER A 44 3.10 3.68 10.60
CA SER A 44 3.61 4.38 11.78
C SER A 44 5.01 3.88 12.20
N ILE A 45 5.25 2.57 12.13
CA ILE A 45 6.55 1.96 12.46
C ILE A 45 7.62 2.42 11.45
N LEU A 46 7.29 2.42 10.16
CA LEU A 46 8.19 2.92 9.11
C LEU A 46 8.51 4.40 9.32
N ALA A 47 7.51 5.22 9.62
CA ALA A 47 7.68 6.64 9.87
C ALA A 47 8.55 6.90 11.11
N ALA A 48 8.33 6.16 12.20
CA ALA A 48 9.13 6.26 13.42
C ALA A 48 10.60 5.93 13.15
N MET A 49 10.90 4.87 12.40
CA MET A 49 12.27 4.53 12.01
C MET A 49 12.91 5.59 11.10
N ALA A 50 12.15 6.14 10.14
CA ALA A 50 12.62 7.22 9.29
C ALA A 50 12.97 8.48 10.09
N ILE A 51 12.10 8.87 11.04
CA ILE A 51 12.34 9.99 11.95
C ILE A 51 13.62 9.74 12.75
N TRP A 52 13.75 8.57 13.38
CA TRP A 52 14.93 8.21 14.18
C TRP A 52 16.24 8.34 13.40
N CYS A 53 16.25 7.91 12.14
CA CYS A 53 17.39 8.06 11.25
C CYS A 53 17.82 9.51 11.03
N VAL A 54 16.85 10.40 10.82
CA VAL A 54 17.09 11.82 10.56
C VAL A 54 17.60 12.53 11.81
N VAL A 55 16.98 12.33 12.97
CA VAL A 55 17.37 13.03 14.21
C VAL A 55 18.63 12.47 14.86
N ASN A 56 18.84 11.14 14.85
CA ASN A 56 19.87 10.53 15.71
C ASN A 56 21.13 10.09 14.96
N GLN A 57 21.04 9.82 13.65
CA GLN A 57 22.19 9.37 12.84
C GLN A 57 22.55 10.31 11.68
N HIS A 58 21.79 11.41 11.48
CA HIS A 58 21.98 12.36 10.37
C HIS A 58 22.06 11.67 8.99
N GLY A 59 21.43 10.50 8.85
CA GLY A 59 21.48 9.68 7.65
C GLY A 59 20.21 9.76 6.81
N LYS A 60 20.24 9.13 5.63
CA LYS A 60 19.08 8.91 4.77
C LYS A 60 18.55 7.48 4.96
N PHE A 61 17.24 7.37 5.08
CA PHE A 61 16.54 6.09 5.08
C PHE A 61 16.67 5.43 3.69
N THR A 62 17.41 4.31 3.61
CA THR A 62 17.50 3.48 2.41
C THR A 62 16.83 2.14 2.67
N GLY A 63 15.77 1.86 1.92
CA GLY A 63 15.06 0.58 1.97
C GLY A 63 15.42 -0.25 0.76
N HIS A 64 15.90 -1.48 0.96
CA HIS A 64 16.12 -2.42 -0.12
C HIS A 64 15.08 -3.54 -0.03
N TRP A 65 14.26 -3.69 -1.07
CA TRP A 65 13.26 -4.74 -1.18
C TRP A 65 13.80 -5.87 -2.05
N LYS A 66 14.13 -7.01 -1.44
CA LYS A 66 14.53 -8.22 -2.17
C LYS A 66 13.50 -9.32 -1.96
N TRP A 67 12.95 -9.79 -3.08
CA TRP A 67 12.17 -11.01 -3.13
C TRP A 67 13.13 -12.20 -3.12
N VAL A 68 13.16 -12.95 -2.01
CA VAL A 68 13.94 -14.18 -1.88
C VAL A 68 13.02 -15.39 -2.02
N LYS A 69 13.56 -16.54 -2.44
CA LYS A 69 12.78 -17.75 -2.82
C LYS A 69 11.71 -18.22 -1.81
N TYR A 70 11.81 -17.84 -0.52
CA TYR A 70 10.87 -18.22 0.53
C TYR A 70 10.24 -17.03 1.29
N GLY A 71 10.33 -15.80 0.77
CA GLY A 71 9.67 -14.66 1.42
C GLY A 71 10.11 -13.28 0.94
N ILE A 72 9.60 -12.27 1.63
CA ILE A 72 9.99 -10.87 1.44
C ILE A 72 11.09 -10.54 2.43
N SER A 73 12.28 -10.22 1.94
CA SER A 73 13.34 -9.63 2.75
C SER A 73 13.24 -8.11 2.62
N VAL A 74 12.85 -7.46 3.71
CA VAL A 74 12.85 -6.00 3.82
C VAL A 74 14.06 -5.61 4.66
N SER A 75 15.08 -5.05 4.03
CA SER A 75 16.17 -4.39 4.77
C SER A 75 15.89 -2.89 4.81
N MET A 76 15.91 -2.34 6.03
CA MET A 76 15.84 -0.90 6.26
C MET A 76 17.16 -0.50 6.90
N GLU A 77 17.98 0.20 6.11
CA GLU A 77 19.30 0.64 6.53
C GLU A 77 19.31 2.16 6.64
N CYS A 78 19.96 2.64 7.68
CA CYS A 78 20.24 4.06 7.85
C CYS A 78 21.61 4.33 7.22
N ALA A 79 21.64 4.91 6.02
CA ALA A 79 22.90 5.25 5.36
C ALA A 79 23.30 6.68 5.76
N ARG A 80 24.50 6.84 6.33
CA ARG A 80 25.06 8.14 6.73
C ARG A 80 25.61 8.90 5.53
#